data_AF-A0A455ULB5-F1
#
_entry.id   AF-A0A455ULB5-F1
#
_cell.length_a   1.000
_cell.length_b   1.000
_cell.length_c   1.000
_cell.angle_alpha   90.00
_cell.angle_beta   90.00
_cell.angle_gamma   90.00
#
_symmetry.space_group_name_H-M   'P 1'
#
loop_
_entity.id
_entity.type
_entity.pdbx_description
1 polymer ?
#
loop_
_entity_poly.entity_id
_entity_poly.type
_entity_poly.pdbx_seq_one_letter_code
_entity_poly.pdbx_strand_id
1 'polypeptide(L)' 'MILIAEKIGCYFDFARVDLYELDGEVYFGEITQCPNNGYARFEPTEVDMKLGEKWRYPE' A
#
# COMPACT_ATOMS: atom_id res chain seq x y z
N MET A 1 -9.56 -3.22 -9.40
CA MET A 1 -8.34 -3.25 -8.56
C MET A 1 -8.49 -2.48 -7.26
N ILE A 2 -8.91 -1.19 -7.25
CA ILE A 2 -9.04 -0.38 -6.01
C ILE A 2 -9.83 -1.10 -4.91
N LEU A 3 -11.03 -1.60 -5.22
CA LEU A 3 -11.86 -2.31 -4.24
C LEU A 3 -11.18 -3.56 -3.64
N ILE A 4 -10.33 -4.25 -4.41
CA ILE A 4 -9.56 -5.41 -3.93
C ILE A 4 -8.43 -4.92 -3.02
N ALA A 5 -7.71 -3.88 -3.43
CA ALA A 5 -6.66 -3.26 -2.62
C ALA A 5 -7.21 -2.71 -1.28
N GLU A 6 -8.38 -2.07 -1.27
CA GLU A 6 -9.06 -1.60 -0.05
C GLU A 6 -9.46 -2.75 0.87
N LYS A 7 -10.00 -3.85 0.31
CA LYS A 7 -10.36 -5.06 1.08
C LYS A 7 -9.15 -5.75 1.71
N ILE A 8 -8.01 -5.77 1.04
CA ILE A 8 -6.77 -6.32 1.60
C ILE A 8 -6.17 -5.33 2.60
N GLY A 9 -6.21 -4.04 2.27
CA GLY A 9 -5.65 -2.97 3.09
C GLY A 9 -6.34 -2.80 4.45
N CYS A 10 -7.60 -3.23 4.62
CA CYS A 10 -8.28 -3.11 5.92
C CYS A 10 -7.65 -3.93 7.05
N TYR A 11 -6.74 -4.87 6.74
CA TYR A 11 -6.02 -5.69 7.71
C TYR A 11 -4.66 -5.10 8.12
N PHE A 12 -4.21 -4.00 7.52
CA PHE A 12 -2.87 -3.44 7.73
C PHE A 12 -2.92 -1.91 7.84
N ASP A 13 -2.05 -1.32 8.66
CA ASP A 13 -1.89 0.14 8.69
C ASP A 13 -1.29 0.67 7.38
N PHE A 14 -0.40 -0.13 6.78
CA PHE A 14 0.20 0.12 5.48
C PHE A 14 0.54 -1.20 4.78
N ALA A 15 0.22 -1.31 3.49
CA ALA A 15 0.61 -2.42 2.64
C ALA A 15 0.71 -1.95 1.18
N ARG A 16 1.78 -2.34 0.49
CA ARG A 16 1.78 -2.34 -0.98
C ARG A 16 1.19 -3.69 -1.42
N VAL A 17 0.17 -3.64 -2.27
CA VAL A 17 -0.48 -4.83 -2.81
C VAL A 17 -0.29 -4.85 -4.32
N ASP A 18 0.34 -5.91 -4.81
CA ASP A 18 0.55 -6.09 -6.24
C ASP A 18 -0.62 -6.90 -6.80
N LEU A 19 -1.31 -6.31 -7.76
CA LEU A 19 -2.45 -6.93 -8.46
C LEU A 19 -2.14 -6.96 -9.96
N TYR A 20 -2.39 -8.10 -10.58
CA TYR A 20 -2.32 -8.28 -12.03
C TYR A 20 -3.73 -8.41 -12.58
N GLU A 21 -3.94 -8.00 -13.83
CA GLU A 21 -5.18 -8.29 -14.54
C GLU A 21 -4.86 -9.03 -15.84
N LEU A 22 -5.63 -10.08 -16.09
CA LEU A 22 -5.53 -10.92 -17.27
C LEU A 22 -6.94 -11.34 -17.67
N ASP A 23 -7.31 -11.02 -18.91
CA ASP A 23 -8.60 -11.38 -19.53
C ASP A 23 -9.83 -10.96 -18.71
N GLY A 24 -9.78 -9.79 -18.08
CA GLY A 24 -10.84 -9.21 -17.26
C GLY A 24 -10.82 -9.64 -15.79
N GLU A 25 -9.96 -10.60 -15.42
CA GLU A 25 -9.86 -11.13 -14.07
C GLU A 25 -8.65 -10.57 -13.33
N VAL A 26 -8.83 -10.22 -12.06
CA VAL A 26 -7.77 -9.66 -11.21
C VAL A 26 -7.14 -10.76 -10.35
N TYR A 27 -5.83 -10.90 -10.45
CA TYR A 27 -5.03 -11.87 -9.72
C TYR A 27 -4.17 -11.18 -8.67
N PHE A 28 -4.08 -11.80 -7.51
CA PHE A 28 -3.17 -11.36 -6.45
C PHE A 28 -1.73 -11.82 -6.75
N GLY A 29 -0.77 -10.90 -6.58
CA GLY A 29 0.66 -11.18 -6.70
C GLY A 29 1.35 -11.30 -5.35
N GLU A 30 1.56 -10.15 -4.71
CA GLU A 30 2.34 -10.01 -3.48
C GLU A 30 1.73 -8.96 -2.55
N ILE A 31 1.98 -9.09 -1.24
CA ILE A 31 1.87 -8.01 -0.26
C ILE A 31 3.27 -7.69 0.27
N THR A 32 3.67 -6.43 0.22
CA THR A 32 4.95 -5.95 0.77
C THR A 32 4.69 -4.87 1.83
N GLN A 33 5.11 -5.11 3.08
CA GLN A 33 4.97 -4.14 4.18
C GLN A 33 6.07 -3.06 4.16
N CYS A 34 7.27 -3.39 3.66
CA CYS A 34 8.42 -2.49 3.62
C CYS A 34 8.97 -2.33 2.19
N PRO A 35 8.20 -1.74 1.25
CA PRO A 35 8.68 -1.54 -0.12
C PRO A 35 9.94 -0.68 -0.12
N ASN A 36 10.88 -0.99 -1.04
CA ASN A 36 12.20 -0.35 -1.11
C ASN A 36 12.99 -0.40 0.22
N ASN A 37 12.82 -1.46 1.02
CA ASN A 37 13.41 -1.59 2.35
C ASN A 37 13.06 -0.42 3.31
N GLY A 38 11.93 0.28 3.07
CA GLY A 38 11.55 1.45 3.85
C GLY A 38 12.32 2.74 3.52
N TYR A 39 13.18 2.73 2.49
CA TYR A 39 13.94 3.92 2.06
C TYR A 39 13.32 4.63 0.85
N ALA A 40 12.10 4.26 0.47
CA ALA A 40 11.37 4.97 -0.58
C ALA A 40 11.21 6.44 -0.19
N ARG A 41 11.49 7.35 -1.13
CA ARG A 41 11.18 8.78 -0.96
C ARG A 41 9.97 9.12 -1.81
N PHE A 42 9.02 9.83 -1.22
CA PHE A 42 7.94 10.43 -1.98
C PHE A 42 8.38 11.79 -2.51
N GLU A 43 8.09 12.03 -3.78
CA GLU A 43 8.24 13.33 -4.41
C GLU A 43 6.88 13.76 -4.98
N PRO A 44 6.32 14.90 -4.52
CA PRO A 44 6.93 15.87 -3.61
C PRO A 44 6.81 15.45 -2.12
N THR A 45 7.62 16.06 -1.24
CA THR A 45 7.75 15.68 0.17
C THR A 45 6.44 15.76 0.97
N GLU A 46 5.50 16.63 0.58
CA GLU A 46 4.21 16.81 1.24
C GLU A 46 3.34 15.54 1.19
N VAL A 47 3.59 14.64 0.22
CA VAL A 47 2.89 13.36 0.14
C VAL A 47 3.34 12.43 1.26
N ASP A 48 4.64 12.37 1.55
CA ASP A 48 5.19 11.57 2.64
C ASP A 48 4.59 12.00 3.98
N MET A 49 4.56 13.32 4.22
CA MET A 49 3.98 13.91 5.43
C MET A 49 2.51 13.55 5.61
N LYS A 50 1.69 13.67 4.55
CA LYS A 50 0.26 13.33 4.59
C LYS A 50 0.00 11.85 4.87
N LEU A 51 0.88 10.95 4.41
CA LEU A 51 0.78 9.53 4.70
C LEU A 51 1.20 9.25 6.15
N GLY A 52 2.30 9.87 6.62
CA GLY A 52 2.75 9.79 8.00
C GLY A 52 1.71 10.26 9.01
N GLU A 53 0.98 11.35 8.72
CA GLU A 53 -0.12 11.86 9.56
C GLU A 53 -1.26 10.85 9.78
N LYS A 54 -1.42 9.87 8.89
CA LYS A 54 -2.42 8.80 9.03
C LYS A 54 -1.92 7.65 9.89
N TRP A 55 -0.61 7.51 10.07
CA TRP A 55 -0.03 6.41 10.84
C TRP A 55 -0.25 6.65 12.33
N ARG A 56 -0.90 5.69 12.98
CA ARG A 56 -1.05 5.66 14.45
C ARG A 56 -0.07 4.67 15.03
N TYR A 57 0.74 5.11 15.99
CA TYR A 57 1.61 4.19 16.72
C TYR A 57 0.72 3.30 17.62
N PRO A 58 0.90 1.97 17.62
CA PRO A 58 0.19 1.11 18.55
C PRO A 58 0.57 1.49 19.99
N GLU A 59 -0.41 1.62 20.87
CA GLU A 59 -0.20 1.77 22.32
C GLU A 59 0.38 0.50 22.96
#